data_AF-A0A443QTM2-F1
#
_entry.id   AF-A0A443QTM2-F1
#
_cell.length_a   1.000
_cell.length_b   1.000
_cell.length_c   1.000
_cell.angle_alpha   90.00
_cell.angle_beta   90.00
_cell.angle_gamma   90.00
#
_symmetry.space_group_name_H-M   'P 1'
#
loop_
_entity.id
_entity.type
_entity.pdbx_description
1 polymer ?
#
loop_
_entity_poly.entity_id
_entity_poly.type
_entity_poly.pdbx_seq_one_letter_code
_entity_poly.pdbx_strand_id
1 'polypeptide(L)' 'MPNSKLFGRETLSFSLKGLRKNYAVIPVIMATALGAGGGSLYLIRLAFRNPDVSWRRNANPEPWQEYETKQYK' A
#
# COMPACT_ATOMS: atom_id res chain seq x y z
N MET A 1 -10.26 -13.33 24.32
CA MET A 1 -9.13 -12.39 24.11
C MET A 1 -9.30 -11.28 25.13
N PRO A 2 -8.34 -11.08 26.04
CA PRO A 2 -8.58 -10.34 27.27
C PRO A 2 -8.86 -8.88 26.94
N ASN A 3 -9.89 -8.31 27.57
CA ASN A 3 -10.17 -6.88 27.52
C ASN A 3 -9.00 -6.18 28.23
N SER A 4 -7.99 -5.74 27.47
CA SER A 4 -6.90 -4.93 28.01
C SER A 4 -7.45 -3.54 28.30
N LYS A 5 -8.02 -3.36 29.48
CA LYS A 5 -8.42 -2.05 29.98
C LYS A 5 -7.16 -1.26 30.28
N LEU A 6 -6.89 -0.22 29.49
CA LEU A 6 -5.84 0.75 29.77
C LEU A 6 -6.51 1.96 30.42
N PHE A 7 -6.09 2.29 31.64
CA PHE A 7 -6.66 3.40 32.42
C PHE A 7 -8.20 3.37 32.51
N GLY A 8 -8.79 2.18 32.68
CA GLY A 8 -10.25 2.03 32.87
C GLY A 8 -11.10 2.17 31.60
N ARG A 9 -10.53 2.53 30.44
CA ARG A 9 -11.24 2.51 29.14
C ARG A 9 -11.03 1.19 28.42
N GLU A 10 -12.12 0.69 27.83
CA GLU A 10 -12.08 -0.39 26.87
C GLU A 10 -11.24 0.06 25.67
N THR A 11 -10.14 -0.65 25.38
CA THR A 11 -9.26 -0.32 24.26
C THR A 11 -9.81 -0.88 22.95
N LEU A 12 -9.54 -0.15 21.86
CA LEU A 12 -9.81 -0.64 20.51
C LEU A 12 -8.83 -1.78 20.20
N SER A 13 -9.34 -3.02 20.24
CA SER A 13 -8.61 -4.17 19.74
C SER A 13 -8.74 -4.23 18.22
N PHE A 14 -7.60 -4.27 17.52
CA PHE A 14 -7.52 -4.40 16.05
C PHE A 14 -7.93 -5.81 15.53
N SER A 15 -8.50 -6.66 16.38
CA SER A 15 -9.10 -7.94 15.98
C SER A 15 -10.44 -7.73 15.26
N LEU A 16 -10.79 -8.63 14.34
CA LEU A 16 -12.09 -8.66 13.64
C LEU A 16 -13.29 -8.54 14.60
N LYS A 17 -13.18 -9.14 15.79
CA LYS A 17 -14.24 -9.08 16.82
C LYS A 17 -14.30 -7.70 17.51
N GLY A 18 -13.17 -7.01 17.63
CA GLY A 18 -13.07 -5.65 18.19
C GLY A 18 -13.55 -4.56 17.24
N LEU A 19 -13.33 -4.75 15.93
CA LEU A 19 -13.85 -3.86 14.89
C LEU A 19 -15.37 -3.88 14.80
N ARG A 20 -15.99 -5.06 14.90
CA ARG A 20 -17.46 -5.21 14.92
C ARG A 20 -18.11 -4.59 16.16
N LYS A 21 -17.37 -4.45 17.26
CA LYS A 21 -17.85 -3.79 18.50
C LYS A 21 -17.90 -2.26 18.35
N ASN A 22 -17.12 -1.68 17.44
CA ASN A 22 -17.00 -0.24 17.24
C ASN A 22 -17.17 0.16 15.77
N TYR A 23 -18.43 0.23 15.31
CA TYR A 23 -18.77 0.55 13.92
C TYR A 23 -18.22 1.89 13.41
N ALA A 24 -18.02 2.87 14.29
CA ALA A 24 -17.48 4.19 13.94
C ALA A 24 -16.03 4.15 13.40
N VAL A 25 -15.27 3.09 13.68
CA VAL A 25 -13.84 2.98 13.30
C VAL A 25 -13.67 2.37 11.90
N ILE A 26 -14.67 1.63 11.42
CA ILE A 26 -14.68 0.99 10.10
C ILE A 26 -14.46 2.00 8.95
N PRO A 27 -15.20 3.13 8.85
CA PRO A 27 -15.01 4.06 7.74
C PRO A 27 -13.62 4.71 7.74
N VAL A 28 -13.06 4.99 8.92
CA VAL A 28 -11.71 5.56 9.06
C VAL A 28 -10.66 4.58 8.54
N ILE A 29 -10.72 3.31 8.97
CA ILE A 29 -9.80 2.28 8.49
C ILE A 29 -9.94 2.07 6.99
N MET A 30 -11.16 2.07 6.45
CA MET A 30 -11.37 1.93 5.01
C MET A 30 -10.75 3.08 4.23
N ALA A 31 -10.95 4.33 4.65
CA ALA A 31 -10.33 5.49 4.00
C ALA A 31 -8.79 5.42 4.06
N THR A 32 -8.23 5.05 5.22
CA THR A 32 -6.78 4.87 5.36
C THR A 32 -6.25 3.73 4.49
N ALA A 33 -6.94 2.59 4.46
CA ALA A 33 -6.56 1.45 3.64
C ALA A 33 -6.64 1.77 2.14
N LEU A 34 -7.63 2.53 1.71
CA LEU A 34 -7.75 3.01 0.33
C LEU A 34 -6.60 3.97 -0.03
N GLY A 35 -6.26 4.91 0.86
CA GLY A 35 -5.14 5.83 0.63
C GLY A 35 -3.79 5.10 0.58
N ALA A 36 -3.51 4.26 1.57
CA ALA A 36 -2.27 3.46 1.63
C ALA A 36 -2.20 2.47 0.46
N GLY A 37 -3.30 1.80 0.14
CA GLY A 37 -3.41 0.87 -0.99
C GLY A 37 -3.21 1.57 -2.33
N GLY A 38 -3.90 2.69 -2.57
CA GLY A 38 -3.77 3.47 -3.80
C GLY A 38 -2.34 4.01 -4.00
N GLY A 39 -1.72 4.54 -2.95
CA GLY A 39 -0.32 4.96 -3.00
C GLY A 39 0.63 3.81 -3.29
N SER A 40 0.45 2.67 -2.62
CA SER A 40 1.27 1.47 -2.84
C SER A 40 1.11 0.94 -4.27
N LEU A 41 -0.12 0.89 -4.80
CA LEU A 41 -0.40 0.49 -6.17
C LEU A 41 0.25 1.42 -7.18
N TYR A 42 0.24 2.74 -6.93
CA TYR A 42 0.93 3.70 -7.80
C TYR A 42 2.44 3.51 -7.78
N LEU A 43 3.03 3.29 -6.60
CA LEU A 43 4.46 2.98 -6.48
C LEU A 43 4.82 1.68 -7.21
N ILE A 44 4.02 0.62 -7.04
CA ILE A 44 4.20 -0.64 -7.77
C ILE A 44 4.13 -0.40 -9.28
N ARG A 45 3.13 0.34 -9.76
CA ARG A 45 3.01 0.70 -11.18
C ARG A 45 4.27 1.41 -11.67
N LEU A 46 4.74 2.42 -10.93
CA LEU A 46 5.93 3.18 -11.29
C LEU A 46 7.16 2.27 -11.32
N ALA A 47 7.33 1.42 -10.32
CA ALA A 47 8.51 0.59 -10.20
C ALA A 47 8.63 -0.45 -11.31
N PHE A 48 7.52 -0.94 -11.88
CA PHE A 48 7.54 -1.92 -12.97
C PHE A 48 7.36 -1.34 -14.39
N ARG A 49 6.79 -0.14 -14.53
CA ARG A 49 6.50 0.46 -15.85
C ARG A 49 7.34 1.69 -16.18
N ASN A 50 8.18 2.15 -15.27
CA ASN A 50 9.05 3.28 -15.54
C ASN A 50 10.34 2.81 -16.25
N PRO A 51 10.67 3.34 -17.44
CA PRO A 51 11.92 3.01 -18.16
C PRO A 51 13.19 3.30 -17.35
N ASP A 52 13.14 4.26 -16.43
CA ASP A 52 14.29 4.68 -15.62
C ASP A 52 14.59 3.69 -14.48
N VAL A 53 13.68 2.75 -14.20
CA VAL A 53 13.83 1.78 -13.11
C VAL A 53 14.19 0.42 -13.69
N SER A 54 15.46 0.02 -13.56
CA SER A 54 15.95 -1.29 -13.98
C SER A 54 16.18 -2.23 -12.80
N TRP A 55 15.43 -3.33 -12.78
CA TRP A 55 15.62 -4.43 -11.83
C TRP A 55 16.71 -5.42 -12.25
N ARG A 56 17.26 -5.29 -13.47
CA ARG A 56 18.20 -6.26 -14.08
C ARG A 56 19.52 -5.60 -14.49
N ARG A 57 20.19 -4.96 -13.54
CA ARG A 57 21.43 -4.19 -13.77
C ARG A 57 22.55 -4.95 -14.49
N ASN A 58 22.72 -6.25 -14.25
CA ASN A 58 23.80 -7.04 -14.88
C ASN A 58 23.40 -7.70 -16.21
N ALA A 59 22.11 -7.96 -16.43
CA ALA A 59 21.65 -8.69 -17.61
C ALA A 59 21.08 -7.76 -18.71
N ASN A 60 20.81 -6.50 -18.37
CA ASN A 60 20.42 -5.47 -19.32
C ASN A 60 21.09 -4.14 -18.89
N PRO A 61 22.35 -3.89 -19.32
CA PRO A 61 23.12 -2.73 -18.89
C PRO A 61 22.58 -1.41 -19.47
N GLU A 62 21.84 -1.44 -20.58
CA GLU A 62 21.27 -0.26 -21.25
C GLU A 62 19.73 -0.37 -21.40
N PRO A 63 18.98 -0.27 -20.30
CA PRO A 63 17.52 -0.47 -20.29
C PRO A 63 16.73 0.54 -21.15
N TRP A 64 17.29 1.73 -21.41
CA TRP A 64 16.66 2.77 -22.23
C TRP A 64 16.60 2.43 -23.73
N GLN A 65 17.43 1.50 -24.23
CA GLN A 65 17.41 1.03 -25.62
C GLN A 65 16.03 0.46 -26.01
N GLU A 66 15.29 -0.13 -25.06
CA GLU A 66 13.95 -0.67 -25.30
C GLU A 66 12.87 0.41 -25.56
N TYR A 67 13.19 1.66 -25.22
CA TYR A 67 12.27 2.79 -25.33
C TYR A 67 12.67 3.79 -26.43
N GLU A 68 13.81 3.60 -27.10
CA GLU A 68 14.33 4.50 -28.14
C GLU A 68 13.34 4.69 -29.31
N THR A 69 12.63 3.62 -29.69
CA THR A 69 11.65 3.64 -30.79
C THR A 69 10.21 3.84 -30.34
N LYS A 70 9.95 3.96 -29.03
CA LYS A 70 8.60 4.12 -28.51
C LYS A 70 8.20 5.58 -28.49
N GLN A 71 7.19 5.93 -29.28
CA GLN A 71 6.58 7.25 -29.23
C GLN A 71 5.76 7.39 -27.94
N TYR A 72 6.06 8.40 -27.13
CA TYR A 72 5.23 8.76 -25.98
C TYR A 72 3.85 9.24 -26.46
N LYS A 73 2.80 8.77 -25.80
CA LYS A 73 1.41 9.16 -26.08
C LYS A 73 0.88 10.10 -25.01
#